data_AF-A0A0A7S6W6-F1
#
_entry.id   AF-A0A0A7S6W6-F1
#
_cell.length_a   1.000
_cell.length_b   1.000
_cell.length_c   1.000
_cell.angle_alpha   90.00
_cell.angle_beta   90.00
_cell.angle_gamma   90.00
#
_symmetry.space_group_name_H-M   'P 1'
#
loop_
_entity.id
_entity.type
_entity.pdbx_description
1 polymer ?
#
loop_
_entity_poly.entity_id
_entity_poly.type
_entity_poly.pdbx_seq_one_letter_code
_entity_poly.pdbx_strand_id
1 'polypeptide(L)'
;MGILKKLVDGRLSLAVTFWIFYFVFRTVMNIGIIIGYVVALLGVITEPVLYSIITVIVILEFIMLIVVIIGISNILKNKGVTFWPIVALIVCGFNWIFMMQSFFDGCYSYDVFLDTYAIALDALESLN
;
A
#
# COMPACT_ATOMS: atom_id res chain seq x y z
N MET A 1 -15.39 16.53 -29.04
CA MET A 1 -13.95 16.17 -28.99
C MET A 1 -13.07 17.12 -28.17
N GLY A 2 -13.58 18.24 -27.61
CA GLY A 2 -12.74 19.21 -26.88
C GLY A 2 -12.57 19.00 -25.37
N ILE A 3 -13.50 18.29 -24.71
CA ILE A 3 -13.47 18.08 -23.25
C ILE A 3 -12.51 16.93 -22.87
N LEU A 4 -12.51 15.84 -23.65
CA LEU A 4 -11.57 14.73 -23.48
C LEU A 4 -10.11 15.15 -23.68
N LYS A 5 -9.82 15.99 -24.68
CA LYS A 5 -8.47 16.53 -24.89
C LYS A 5 -8.03 17.45 -23.74
N LYS A 6 -8.92 18.33 -23.25
CA LYS A 6 -8.66 19.16 -22.05
C LYS A 6 -8.49 18.35 -20.75
N LEU A 7 -9.08 17.16 -20.65
CA LEU A 7 -8.85 16.23 -19.53
C LEU A 7 -7.46 15.58 -19.56
N VAL A 8 -6.86 15.45 -20.75
CA VAL A 8 -5.58 14.78 -20.99
C VAL A 8 -4.40 15.78 -20.99
N ASP A 9 -4.61 17.00 -21.47
CA ASP A 9 -3.52 17.88 -21.98
C ASP A 9 -2.81 18.82 -20.98
N GLY A 10 -2.83 18.66 -19.65
CA GLY A 10 -1.89 19.55 -18.91
C GLY A 10 -1.77 19.53 -17.39
N ARG A 11 -2.68 18.90 -16.67
CA ARG A 11 -2.56 18.76 -15.19
C ARG A 11 -2.58 17.30 -14.74
N LEU A 12 -2.60 16.38 -15.72
CA LEU A 12 -2.50 14.94 -15.58
C LEU A 12 -1.19 14.52 -14.90
N SER A 13 -0.08 15.11 -15.35
CA SER A 13 1.27 14.60 -15.06
C SER A 13 1.55 14.46 -13.56
N LEU A 14 1.38 15.51 -12.75
CA LEU A 14 1.89 15.46 -11.37
C LEU A 14 1.05 14.57 -10.45
N ALA A 15 -0.28 14.70 -10.46
CA ALA A 15 -1.15 13.89 -9.61
C ALA A 15 -1.15 12.42 -10.02
N VAL A 16 -1.13 12.13 -11.32
CA VAL A 16 -0.96 10.76 -11.83
C VAL A 16 0.43 10.21 -11.48
N THR A 17 1.48 11.05 -11.47
CA THR A 17 2.83 10.61 -11.03
C THR A 17 2.84 10.22 -9.55
N PHE A 18 2.25 11.03 -8.66
CA PHE A 18 2.14 10.67 -7.23
C PHE A 18 1.33 9.38 -7.03
N TRP A 19 0.26 9.22 -7.79
CA TRP A 19 -0.60 8.05 -7.74
C TRP A 19 0.10 6.78 -8.24
N ILE A 20 0.79 6.85 -9.39
CA ILE A 20 1.61 5.75 -9.92
C ILE A 20 2.74 5.41 -8.94
N PHE A 21 3.41 6.42 -8.37
CA PHE A 21 4.47 6.18 -7.39
C PHE A 21 3.98 5.41 -6.17
N TYR A 22 2.79 5.75 -5.65
CA TYR A 22 2.17 5.01 -4.56
C TYR A 22 1.89 3.54 -4.94
N PHE A 23 1.34 3.29 -6.13
CA PHE A 23 1.08 1.93 -6.60
C PHE A 23 2.35 1.11 -6.81
N VAL A 24 3.39 1.72 -7.38
CA VAL A 24 4.70 1.08 -7.55
C VAL A 24 5.31 0.76 -6.19
N PHE A 25 5.29 1.71 -5.26
CA PHE A 25 5.77 1.49 -3.90
C PHE A 25 5.04 0.32 -3.23
N ARG A 26 3.70 0.30 -3.27
CA ARG A 26 2.89 -0.78 -2.70
C ARG A 26 3.22 -2.14 -3.34
N THR A 27 3.42 -2.18 -4.65
CA THR A 27 3.80 -3.41 -5.36
C THR A 27 5.16 -3.92 -4.89
N VAL A 28 6.16 -3.05 -4.77
CA VAL A 28 7.50 -3.40 -4.28
C VAL A 28 7.44 -3.90 -2.83
N MET A 29 6.68 -3.25 -1.96
CA MET A 29 6.52 -3.67 -0.57
C MET A 29 5.84 -5.04 -0.45
N ASN A 30 4.79 -5.31 -1.22
CA ASN A 30 4.13 -6.62 -1.24
C ASN A 30 5.06 -7.74 -1.71
N ILE A 31 5.88 -7.49 -2.74
CA ILE A 31 6.90 -8.44 -3.18
C ILE A 31 7.91 -8.68 -2.05
N GLY A 32 8.33 -7.63 -1.35
CA GLY A 32 9.21 -7.74 -0.19
C GLY A 32 8.63 -8.61 0.94
N ILE A 33 7.34 -8.47 1.24
CA ILE A 33 6.63 -9.33 2.21
C ILE A 33 6.66 -10.79 1.77
N ILE A 34 6.33 -11.07 0.51
CA ILE A 34 6.33 -12.44 -0.04
C ILE A 34 7.72 -13.07 0.07
N ILE A 35 8.76 -12.33 -0.31
CA ILE A 35 10.15 -12.80 -0.17
C ILE A 35 10.47 -13.06 1.30
N GLY A 36 10.05 -12.18 2.21
CA GLY A 36 10.20 -12.35 3.65
C GLY A 36 9.57 -13.66 4.17
N TYR A 37 8.35 -13.96 3.75
CA TYR A 37 7.68 -15.23 4.09
C TYR A 37 8.44 -16.44 3.57
N VAL A 38 8.88 -16.43 2.30
CA VAL A 38 9.66 -17.53 1.72
C VAL A 38 10.95 -17.75 2.50
N VAL A 39 11.68 -16.69 2.82
CA VAL A 39 12.95 -16.76 3.57
C VAL A 39 12.73 -17.27 5.00
N ALA A 40 11.64 -16.89 5.66
CA ALA A 40 11.28 -17.39 6.98
C ALA A 40 10.90 -18.88 6.95
N LEU A 41 10.09 -19.29 5.97
CA LEU A 41 9.69 -20.69 5.78
C LEU A 41 10.87 -21.62 5.48
N LEU A 42 11.92 -21.11 4.84
CA LEU A 42 13.19 -21.83 4.65
C LEU A 42 14.07 -21.89 5.92
N GLY A 43 13.61 -21.33 7.04
CA GLY A 43 14.31 -21.34 8.32
C GLY A 43 15.47 -20.34 8.43
N VAL A 44 15.59 -19.39 7.51
CA VAL A 44 16.71 -18.43 7.49
C VAL A 44 16.50 -17.29 8.50
N ILE A 45 15.25 -16.91 8.75
CA ILE A 45 14.88 -15.88 9.73
C ILE A 45 13.78 -16.40 10.66
N THR A 46 13.71 -15.84 11.87
CA THR A 46 12.70 -16.22 12.85
C THR A 46 11.39 -15.45 12.66
N GLU A 47 10.28 -16.03 13.11
CA GLU A 47 8.94 -15.42 13.03
C GLU A 47 8.88 -14.00 13.62
N PRO A 48 9.46 -13.69 14.80
CA PRO A 48 9.43 -12.33 15.34
C PRO A 48 10.18 -11.32 14.47
N VAL A 49 11.23 -11.76 13.78
CA VAL A 49 11.99 -10.91 12.85
C VAL A 49 11.13 -10.62 11.61
N LEU A 50 10.48 -11.63 11.03
CA LEU A 50 9.56 -11.44 9.91
C LEU A 50 8.41 -10.49 10.29
N TYR A 51 7.80 -10.68 11.46
CA TYR A 51 6.75 -9.80 11.96
C TYR A 51 7.22 -8.36 12.11
N SER A 52 8.44 -8.14 12.61
CA SER A 52 9.01 -6.79 12.73
C SER A 52 9.17 -6.12 11.36
N ILE A 53 9.59 -6.86 10.33
CA ILE A 53 9.72 -6.36 8.96
C ILE A 53 8.35 -6.00 8.39
N ILE A 54 7.34 -6.87 8.53
CA ILE A 54 5.97 -6.61 8.06
C ILE A 54 5.41 -5.36 8.75
N THR A 55 5.60 -5.23 10.07
CA THR A 55 5.13 -4.07 10.83
C THR A 55 5.74 -2.78 10.32
N VAL A 56 7.06 -2.76 10.08
CA VAL A 56 7.76 -1.59 9.51
C VAL A 56 7.23 -1.26 8.12
N ILE A 57 6.98 -2.28 7.28
CA ILE A 57 6.42 -2.09 5.93
C ILE A 57 5.05 -1.43 5.99
N VAL A 58 4.15 -1.90 6.86
CA VAL A 58 2.80 -1.34 7.03
C VAL A 58 2.87 0.12 7.50
N ILE A 59 3.77 0.44 8.44
CA ILE A 59 3.99 1.83 8.90
C ILE A 59 4.47 2.72 7.74
N LEU A 60 5.42 2.25 6.94
CA LEU A 60 5.92 3.00 5.79
C LEU A 60 4.83 3.21 4.73
N GLU A 61 3.98 2.21 4.48
CA GLU A 61 2.84 2.35 3.57
C GLU A 61 1.84 3.41 4.08
N PHE A 62 1.58 3.44 5.39
CA PHE A 62 0.74 4.45 6.02
C PHE A 62 1.30 5.87 5.86
N ILE A 63 2.60 6.05 6.11
CA ILE A 63 3.27 7.35 5.92
C ILE A 63 3.19 7.77 4.46
N MET A 64 3.48 6.86 3.53
CA MET A 64 3.42 7.14 2.09
C MET A 64 2.02 7.55 1.64
N LEU A 65 0.98 6.88 2.15
CA LEU A 65 -0.40 7.21 1.84
C LEU A 65 -0.76 8.65 2.30
N ILE A 66 -0.34 9.04 3.50
CA ILE A 66 -0.53 10.41 4.02
C ILE A 66 0.18 11.43 3.11
N VAL A 67 1.45 11.17 2.75
CA VAL A 67 2.23 12.06 1.88
C VAL A 67 1.55 12.24 0.53
N VAL A 68 1.01 11.16 -0.05
CA VAL A 68 0.29 11.20 -1.33
C VAL A 68 -1.00 12.01 -1.22
N ILE A 69 -1.79 11.82 -0.16
CA ILE A 69 -3.02 12.59 0.05
C ILE A 69 -2.72 14.08 0.25
N ILE A 70 -1.69 14.43 1.02
CA ILE A 70 -1.24 15.81 1.20
C ILE A 70 -0.76 16.39 -0.14
N GLY A 71 0.04 15.64 -0.89
CA GLY A 71 0.54 16.04 -2.21
C GLY A 71 -0.59 16.35 -3.19
N ILE A 72 -1.57 15.46 -3.30
CA ILE A 72 -2.76 15.64 -4.13
C ILE A 72 -3.61 16.83 -3.65
N SER A 73 -3.80 16.97 -2.34
CA SER A 73 -4.54 18.09 -1.74
C SER A 73 -3.88 19.44 -2.04
N ASN A 74 -2.55 19.51 -1.98
CA ASN A 74 -1.79 20.71 -2.33
C ASN A 74 -1.89 21.03 -3.83
N ILE A 75 -1.91 20.02 -4.69
CA ILE A 75 -2.15 20.21 -6.13
C ILE A 75 -3.56 20.79 -6.36
N LEU A 76 -4.58 20.26 -5.69
CA LEU A 76 -5.95 20.76 -5.78
C LEU A 76 -6.08 22.21 -5.33
N LYS A 77 -5.41 22.60 -4.23
CA LYS A 77 -5.42 23.97 -3.71
C LYS A 77 -4.70 24.96 -4.64
N ASN A 78 -3.51 24.61 -5.15
CA ASN A 78 -2.66 25.56 -5.87
C ASN A 78 -2.88 25.58 -7.38
N LYS A 79 -3.28 24.45 -7.97
CA LYS A 79 -3.47 24.29 -9.42
C LYS A 79 -4.95 24.11 -9.80
N GLY A 80 -5.87 24.28 -8.85
CA GLY A 80 -7.30 24.19 -9.08
C GLY A 80 -7.81 22.76 -9.25
N VAL A 81 -9.13 22.63 -9.16
CA VAL A 81 -9.83 21.35 -9.21
C VAL A 81 -9.79 20.79 -10.63
N THR A 82 -9.14 19.65 -10.78
CA THR A 82 -9.13 18.87 -12.04
C THR A 82 -9.56 17.44 -11.76
N PHE A 83 -10.06 16.76 -12.78
CA PHE A 83 -10.66 15.43 -12.64
C PHE A 83 -9.71 14.40 -11.99
N TRP A 84 -8.45 14.34 -12.43
CA TRP A 84 -7.49 13.31 -12.03
C TRP A 84 -7.03 13.38 -10.56
N PRO A 85 -6.64 14.55 -10.01
CA PRO A 85 -6.38 14.66 -8.58
C PRO A 85 -7.58 14.26 -7.72
N ILE A 86 -8.82 14.57 -8.12
CA ILE A 86 -10.01 14.14 -7.36
C ILE A 86 -10.14 12.62 -7.36
N VAL A 87 -10.04 11.97 -8.52
CA VAL A 87 -10.12 10.51 -8.62
C VAL A 87 -9.02 9.84 -7.79
N ALA A 88 -7.78 10.32 -7.90
CA ALA A 88 -6.66 9.82 -7.10
C ALA A 88 -6.91 10.02 -5.59
N LEU A 89 -7.45 11.16 -5.17
CA LEU A 89 -7.79 11.43 -3.77
C LEU A 89 -8.87 10.48 -3.25
N ILE A 90 -9.91 10.20 -4.04
CA ILE A 90 -10.97 9.24 -3.67
C ILE A 90 -10.38 7.84 -3.47
N VAL A 91 -9.56 7.36 -4.41
CA VAL A 91 -8.92 6.04 -4.32
C VAL A 91 -7.97 5.95 -3.11
N CYS A 92 -7.12 6.95 -2.90
CA CYS A 92 -6.23 7.00 -1.74
C CYS A 92 -7.01 7.13 -0.43
N GLY A 93 -8.13 7.86 -0.41
CA GLY A 93 -9.03 7.97 0.73
C GLY A 93 -9.68 6.64 1.10
N PHE A 94 -10.16 5.88 0.10
CA PHE A 94 -10.66 4.52 0.35
C PHE A 94 -9.58 3.60 0.91
N ASN A 95 -8.37 3.60 0.32
CA ASN A 95 -7.24 2.84 0.87
C ASN A 95 -6.91 3.25 2.31
N TRP A 96 -6.99 4.54 2.65
CA TRP A 96 -6.85 4.98 4.04
C TRP A 96 -7.88 4.32 4.94
N ILE A 97 -9.17 4.43 4.58
CA ILE A 97 -10.27 3.91 5.39
C ILE A 97 -10.10 2.40 5.62
N PHE A 98 -9.80 1.63 4.57
CA PHE A 98 -9.56 0.19 4.70
C PHE A 98 -8.38 -0.12 5.62
N MET A 99 -7.30 0.63 5.53
CA MET A 99 -6.11 0.41 6.36
C MET A 99 -6.36 0.78 7.83
N MET A 100 -7.12 1.85 8.09
CA MET A 100 -7.54 2.20 9.46
C MET A 100 -8.47 1.15 10.03
N GLN A 101 -9.44 0.68 9.25
CA GLN A 101 -10.34 -0.39 9.68
C GLN A 101 -9.54 -1.65 10.03
N SER A 102 -8.64 -2.08 9.14
CA SER A 102 -7.76 -3.24 9.38
C SER A 102 -6.89 -3.07 10.63
N PHE A 103 -6.44 -1.84 10.91
CA PHE A 103 -5.71 -1.52 12.14
C PHE A 103 -6.59 -1.65 13.38
N PHE A 104 -7.80 -1.10 13.36
CA PHE A 104 -8.73 -1.18 14.49
C PHE A 104 -9.26 -2.60 14.73
N ASP A 105 -9.43 -3.38 13.67
CA ASP A 105 -9.83 -4.78 13.74
C ASP A 105 -8.68 -5.71 14.19
N GLY A 106 -7.47 -5.16 14.39
CA GLY A 106 -6.32 -5.92 14.88
C GLY A 106 -5.69 -6.84 13.83
N CYS A 107 -5.94 -6.63 12.53
CA CYS A 107 -5.38 -7.44 11.45
C CYS A 107 -3.84 -7.40 11.38
N TYR A 108 -3.21 -6.39 11.99
CA TYR A 108 -1.75 -6.27 12.09
C TYR A 108 -1.20 -6.79 13.43
N SER A 109 -2.02 -7.46 14.24
CA SER A 109 -1.58 -8.04 15.51
C SER A 109 -0.65 -9.24 15.29
N TYR A 110 0.17 -9.52 16.29
CA TYR A 110 1.08 -10.67 16.26
C TYR A 110 0.32 -12.00 16.18
N ASP A 111 -0.84 -12.11 16.84
CA ASP A 111 -1.64 -13.34 16.84
C ASP A 111 -2.19 -13.65 15.43
N VAL A 112 -2.73 -12.64 14.73
CA VAL A 112 -3.21 -12.81 13.34
C VAL A 112 -2.05 -13.15 12.39
N PHE A 113 -0.87 -12.58 12.63
CA PHE A 113 0.34 -12.94 11.90
C PHE A 113 0.72 -14.41 12.13
N LEU A 114 0.73 -14.88 13.38
CA LEU A 114 1.06 -16.27 13.71
C LEU A 114 0.08 -17.25 13.05
N ASP A 115 -1.22 -16.98 13.09
CA ASP A 115 -2.23 -17.80 12.41
C ASP A 115 -1.96 -17.88 10.91
N THR A 116 -1.66 -16.75 10.28
CA THR A 116 -1.34 -16.69 8.84
C THR A 116 -0.05 -17.45 8.51
N TYR A 117 0.98 -17.30 9.35
CA TYR A 117 2.25 -17.98 9.18
C TYR A 117 2.11 -19.49 9.35
N ALA A 118 1.33 -19.95 10.33
CA ALA A 118 1.04 -21.36 10.56
C ALA A 118 0.33 -22.01 9.36
N ILE A 119 -0.67 -21.32 8.77
CA ILE A 119 -1.34 -21.78 7.55
C ILE A 119 -0.34 -21.89 6.39
N ALA A 120 0.57 -20.92 6.24
CA ALA A 120 1.58 -20.94 5.19
C ALA A 120 2.59 -22.08 5.39
N LEU A 121 2.96 -22.37 6.63
CA LEU A 121 3.84 -23.48 6.99
C LEU A 121 3.19 -24.84 6.70
N ASP A 122 1.94 -25.03 7.14
CA ASP A 122 1.17 -26.26 6.91
C ASP A 122 0.98 -26.53 5.41
N ALA A 123 0.69 -25.47 4.64
CA ALA A 123 0.62 -25.56 3.18
C ALA A 123 1.97 -25.97 2.55
N LEU A 124 3.10 -25.47 3.06
CA LEU A 124 4.42 -25.84 2.57
C LEU A 124 4.77 -27.29 2.92
N GLU A 125 4.47 -27.73 4.14
CA GLU A 125 4.68 -29.12 4.58
C GLU A 125 3.83 -30.10 3.76
N SER A 126 2.60 -29.74 3.41
CA SER A 126 1.72 -30.57 2.57
C SER A 126 2.21 -30.77 1.13
N LEU A 127 3.14 -29.93 0.65
CA LEU A 127 3.70 -29.98 -0.71
C LEU A 127 4.99 -30.81 -0.79
N ASN A 128 5.61 -31.13 0.34
CA ASN A 128 6.83 -31.95 0.44
C ASN A 128 6.51 -33.42 0.77
#